data_AF-A0A455SPS6-F1
#
_entry.id   AF-A0A455SPS6-F1
#
_cell.length_a   1.000
_cell.length_b   1.000
_cell.length_c   1.000
_cell.angle_alpha   90.00
_cell.angle_beta   90.00
_cell.angle_gamma   90.00
#
_symmetry.space_group_name_H-M   'P 1'
#
loop_
_entity.id
_entity.type
_entity.pdbx_description
1 polymer ?
#
loop_
_entity_poly.entity_id
_entity_poly.type
_entity_poly.pdbx_seq_one_letter_code
_entity_poly.pdbx_strand_id
1 'polypeptide(L)'
;MSRENETSFIALASYSPEEYAKLLRVADDADDMHPTWREWYWESQRMTDQLRGQGYAVLPIFIIVEDLLEFCREHNLPVNSQTRSRFVSELAKRLQGEERPKKRRTTRKKTQEADG
;
A
#
# COMPACT_ATOMS: atom_id res chain seq x y z
N MET A 1 -6.95 26.93 15.09
CA MET A 1 -5.86 26.30 14.32
C MET A 1 -5.84 24.82 14.68
N SER A 2 -6.36 23.95 13.84
CA SER A 2 -6.26 22.51 14.05
C SER A 2 -5.80 21.92 12.73
N ARG A 3 -4.49 21.63 12.62
CA ARG A 3 -4.06 20.66 11.62
C ARG A 3 -4.64 19.34 12.13
N GLU A 4 -5.66 18.84 11.45
CA GLU A 4 -6.12 17.47 11.60
C GLU A 4 -4.89 16.58 11.55
N ASN A 5 -4.70 15.72 12.55
CA ASN A 5 -3.57 14.79 12.61
C ASN A 5 -3.50 14.05 11.27
N GLU A 6 -2.49 14.37 10.47
CA GLU A 6 -2.17 13.62 9.26
C GLU A 6 -1.52 12.33 9.75
N THR A 7 -2.35 11.35 10.13
CA THR A 7 -1.90 10.03 10.53
C THR A 7 -1.17 9.44 9.34
N SER A 8 0.16 9.47 9.42
CA SER A 8 1.01 8.85 8.42
C SER A 8 0.77 7.35 8.48
N PHE A 9 0.27 6.80 7.37
CA PHE A 9 0.04 5.37 7.24
C PHE A 9 1.27 4.70 6.62
N ILE A 10 1.53 3.46 7.03
CA ILE A 10 2.58 2.62 6.47
C ILE A 10 1.91 1.45 5.77
N ALA A 11 2.10 1.33 4.46
CA ALA A 11 1.67 0.18 3.70
C ALA A 11 2.67 -0.97 3.91
N LEU A 12 2.18 -2.14 4.30
CA LEU A 12 3.02 -3.33 4.53
C LEU A 12 2.54 -4.47 3.64
N ALA A 13 3.47 -5.13 2.96
CA ALA A 13 3.16 -6.30 2.14
C ALA A 13 2.60 -7.45 2.99
N SER A 14 1.56 -8.10 2.48
CA SER A 14 0.94 -9.27 3.07
C SER A 14 0.71 -10.36 2.02
N TYR A 15 0.87 -11.63 2.42
CA TYR A 15 0.77 -12.78 1.53
C TYR A 15 -0.10 -13.87 2.14
N SER A 16 -0.79 -14.62 1.29
CA SER A 16 -1.32 -15.93 1.67
C SER A 16 -0.17 -16.96 1.69
N PRO A 17 -0.38 -18.16 2.27
CA PRO A 17 0.61 -19.23 2.19
C PRO A 17 1.02 -19.56 0.74
N GLU A 18 0.05 -19.56 -0.18
CA GLU A 18 0.26 -19.88 -1.58
C GLU A 18 1.08 -18.79 -2.30
N GLU A 19 0.71 -17.52 -2.09
CA GLU A 19 1.43 -16.39 -2.68
C GLU A 19 2.85 -16.26 -2.10
N TYR A 20 3.02 -16.53 -0.81
CA TYR A 20 4.35 -16.53 -0.20
C TYR A 20 5.26 -17.62 -0.77
N ALA A 21 4.73 -18.82 -0.98
CA ALA A 21 5.46 -19.90 -1.63
C ALA A 21 5.84 -19.55 -3.08
N LYS A 22 5.01 -18.79 -3.81
CA LYS A 22 5.38 -18.26 -5.14
C LYS A 22 6.49 -17.23 -5.01
N LEU A 23 6.39 -16.31 -4.06
CA LEU A 23 7.36 -15.25 -3.84
C LEU A 23 8.76 -15.82 -3.58
N LEU A 24 8.90 -16.83 -2.71
CA LEU A 24 10.19 -17.46 -2.42
C LEU A 24 10.88 -18.06 -3.65
N ARG A 25 10.15 -18.39 -4.72
CA ARG A 25 10.74 -18.94 -5.95
C ARG A 25 11.30 -17.88 -6.90
N VAL A 26 10.83 -16.64 -6.76
CA VAL A 26 11.12 -15.55 -7.71
C VAL A 26 11.82 -14.36 -7.06
N ALA A 27 11.83 -14.28 -5.73
CA ALA A 27 12.45 -13.19 -5.01
C ALA A 27 13.98 -13.30 -5.11
N ASP A 28 14.63 -12.21 -5.49
CA ASP A 28 16.09 -12.14 -5.57
C ASP A 28 16.74 -12.18 -4.18
N ASP A 29 15.99 -11.80 -3.15
CA ASP A 29 16.37 -11.81 -1.74
C ASP A 29 15.70 -12.97 -0.96
N ALA A 30 15.35 -14.07 -1.63
CA ALA A 30 14.71 -15.22 -0.99
C ALA A 30 15.54 -15.82 0.16
N ASP A 31 16.87 -15.76 0.07
CA ASP A 31 17.79 -16.27 1.12
C ASP A 31 17.72 -15.43 2.41
N ASP A 32 17.29 -14.17 2.33
CA ASP A 32 17.10 -13.29 3.48
C ASP A 32 15.67 -13.38 4.06
N MET A 33 14.79 -14.17 3.43
CA MET A 33 13.40 -14.35 3.85
C MET A 33 13.24 -15.57 4.77
N HIS A 34 12.19 -15.56 5.58
CA HIS A 34 11.86 -16.75 6.36
C HIS A 34 11.51 -17.93 5.44
N PRO A 35 11.95 -19.16 5.76
CA PRO A 35 11.73 -20.30 4.89
C PRO A 35 10.26 -20.74 4.85
N THR A 36 9.46 -20.35 5.84
CA THR A 36 8.03 -20.68 5.92
C THR A 36 7.15 -19.45 6.02
N TRP A 37 5.96 -19.53 5.41
CA TRP A 37 4.94 -18.49 5.53
C TRP A 37 4.56 -18.21 6.98
N ARG A 38 4.54 -19.24 7.85
CA ARG A 38 4.12 -19.06 9.25
C ARG A 38 5.13 -18.22 10.03
N GLU A 39 6.42 -18.45 9.85
CA GLU A 39 7.48 -17.64 10.48
C GLU A 39 7.44 -16.21 9.97
N TRP A 40 7.32 -16.03 8.66
CA TRP A 40 7.13 -14.71 8.07
C TRP A 40 5.88 -14.00 8.58
N TYR A 41 4.76 -14.71 8.68
CA TYR A 41 3.50 -14.15 9.17
C TYR A 41 3.68 -13.65 10.60
N TRP A 42 4.30 -14.45 11.48
CA TRP A 42 4.53 -14.08 12.88
C TRP A 42 5.40 -12.83 13.00
N GLU A 43 6.51 -12.75 12.26
CA GLU A 43 7.37 -11.58 12.28
C GLU A 43 6.69 -10.34 11.66
N SER A 44 5.89 -10.53 10.61
CA SER A 44 5.10 -9.43 10.02
C SER A 44 4.04 -8.87 10.98
N GLN A 45 3.40 -9.73 11.79
CA GLN A 45 2.47 -9.29 12.82
C GLN A 45 3.22 -8.55 13.94
N ARG A 46 4.35 -9.08 14.39
CA ARG A 46 5.20 -8.40 15.40
C ARG A 46 5.63 -7.01 14.95
N MET A 47 6.06 -6.87 13.70
CA MET A 47 6.42 -5.58 13.10
C MET A 47 5.20 -4.65 13.00
N THR A 48 4.05 -5.18 12.59
CA THR A 48 2.79 -4.42 12.51
C THR A 48 2.40 -3.85 13.87
N ASP A 49 2.46 -4.65 14.92
CA ASP A 49 2.13 -4.22 16.29
C ASP A 49 3.14 -3.21 16.83
N GLN A 50 4.42 -3.38 16.53
CA GLN A 50 5.46 -2.41 16.88
C GLN A 50 5.20 -1.05 16.23
N LEU A 51 4.90 -1.02 14.93
CA LEU A 51 4.58 0.22 14.21
C LEU A 51 3.29 0.88 14.73
N ARG A 52 2.26 0.09 15.04
CA ARG A 52 1.04 0.60 15.67
C ARG A 52 1.31 1.18 17.06
N GLY A 53 2.15 0.52 17.85
CA GLY A 53 2.60 1.02 19.16
C GLY A 53 3.36 2.35 19.09
N GLN A 54 4.00 2.63 17.95
CA GLN A 54 4.66 3.90 17.66
C GLN A 54 3.70 5.00 17.15
N GLY A 55 2.42 4.69 16.98
CA GLY A 55 1.39 5.64 16.54
C GLY A 55 1.15 5.66 15.02
N TYR A 56 1.74 4.74 14.26
CA TYR A 56 1.48 4.62 12.82
C TYR A 56 0.18 3.85 12.53
N ALA A 57 -0.56 4.29 11.52
CA ALA A 57 -1.63 3.48 10.94
C ALA A 57 -1.02 2.49 9.95
N VAL A 58 -1.01 1.19 10.27
CA VAL A 58 -0.48 0.17 9.36
C VAL A 58 -1.59 -0.37 8.47
N LEU A 59 -1.40 -0.26 7.14
CA LEU A 59 -2.29 -0.78 6.11
C LEU A 59 -1.65 -2.04 5.49
N PRO A 60 -2.10 -3.25 5.86
CA PRO A 60 -1.66 -4.47 5.18
C PRO A 60 -2.23 -4.51 3.77
N ILE A 61 -1.37 -4.69 2.77
CA ILE A 61 -1.74 -4.84 1.36
C ILE A 61 -1.48 -6.27 0.95
N PHE A 62 -2.53 -6.99 0.56
CA PHE A 62 -2.39 -8.33 0.02
C PHE A 62 -1.76 -8.28 -1.38
N ILE A 63 -0.70 -9.06 -1.58
CA ILE A 63 0.07 -9.08 -2.82
C ILE A 63 -0.15 -10.39 -3.56
N ILE A 64 -0.59 -10.26 -4.80
CA ILE A 64 -0.51 -11.31 -5.82
C ILE A 64 0.87 -11.23 -6.45
N VAL A 65 1.60 -12.34 -6.45
CA VAL A 65 2.99 -12.37 -6.95
C VAL A 65 3.06 -12.08 -8.45
N GLU A 66 2.07 -12.52 -9.22
CA GLU A 66 2.03 -12.23 -10.66
C GLU A 66 1.96 -10.73 -10.95
N ASP A 67 1.11 -9.98 -10.24
CA ASP A 67 1.00 -8.53 -10.38
C ASP A 67 2.31 -7.81 -10.00
N LEU A 68 3.02 -8.34 -8.99
CA LEU A 68 4.35 -7.84 -8.62
C LEU A 68 5.36 -8.11 -9.74
N LEU A 69 5.35 -9.29 -10.35
CA LEU A 69 6.26 -9.64 -11.44
C LEU A 69 6.01 -8.79 -12.69
N GLU A 70 4.73 -8.54 -13.02
CA GLU A 70 4.36 -7.62 -14.09
C GLU A 70 4.90 -6.21 -13.82
N PHE A 71 4.69 -5.70 -12.60
CA PHE A 71 5.23 -4.40 -12.19
C PHE A 71 6.76 -4.34 -12.30
N CYS A 72 7.46 -5.37 -11.82
CA CYS A 72 8.92 -5.47 -11.93
C CYS A 72 9.37 -5.43 -13.39
N ARG A 73 8.70 -6.18 -14.28
CA ARG A 73 9.00 -6.25 -15.72
C ARG A 73 8.78 -4.90 -16.40
N GLU A 74 7.67 -4.24 -16.14
CA GLU A 74 7.34 -2.94 -16.74
C GLU A 74 8.33 -1.84 -16.34
N HIS A 75 8.86 -1.92 -15.11
CA HIS A 75 9.79 -0.93 -14.57
C HIS A 75 11.27 -1.34 -14.65
N ASN A 76 11.57 -2.53 -15.19
CA ASN A 76 12.91 -3.11 -15.24
C ASN A 76 13.58 -3.13 -13.86
N LEU A 77 12.86 -3.65 -12.85
CA LEU A 77 13.29 -3.73 -11.45
C LEU A 77 13.50 -5.19 -11.00
N PRO A 78 14.43 -5.43 -10.06
CA PRO A 78 14.59 -6.73 -9.39
C PRO A 78 13.40 -7.04 -8.48
N VAL A 79 13.15 -8.33 -8.22
CA VAL A 79 12.06 -8.80 -7.34
C VAL A 79 12.58 -8.88 -5.90
N ASN A 80 12.93 -7.73 -5.31
CA ASN A 80 13.50 -7.65 -3.96
C ASN A 80 12.64 -6.81 -3.00
N SER A 81 13.04 -6.77 -1.73
CA SER A 81 12.35 -6.02 -0.66
C SER A 81 12.11 -4.54 -0.97
N GLN A 82 13.04 -3.88 -1.65
CA GLN A 82 12.90 -2.47 -2.03
C GLN A 82 11.80 -2.30 -3.09
N THR A 83 11.80 -3.14 -4.13
CA THR A 83 10.76 -3.11 -5.16
C THR A 83 9.40 -3.46 -4.59
N ARG A 84 9.32 -4.46 -3.70
CA ARG A 84 8.07 -4.82 -3.00
C ARG A 84 7.51 -3.65 -2.19
N SER A 85 8.37 -2.95 -1.45
CA SER A 85 7.99 -1.76 -0.67
C SER A 85 7.46 -0.62 -1.56
N ARG A 86 8.09 -0.41 -2.73
CA ARG A 86 7.59 0.53 -3.73
C ARG A 86 6.23 0.11 -4.28
N PHE A 87 6.09 -1.15 -4.68
CA PHE A 87 4.86 -1.69 -5.25
C PHE A 87 3.67 -1.53 -4.29
N VAL A 88 3.83 -1.93 -3.01
CA VAL A 88 2.75 -1.80 -2.01
C VAL A 88 2.40 -0.34 -1.72
N SER A 89 3.38 0.56 -1.78
CA SER A 89 3.14 2.00 -1.61
C SER A 89 2.33 2.59 -2.77
N GLU A 90 2.58 2.13 -4.00
CA GLU A 90 1.80 2.54 -5.17
C GLU A 90 0.37 1.99 -5.13
N LEU A 91 0.19 0.72 -4.73
CA LEU A 91 -1.14 0.13 -4.52
C LEU A 91 -1.93 0.88 -3.45
N ALA A 92 -1.32 1.19 -2.30
CA ALA A 92 -1.98 1.92 -1.23
C ALA A 92 -2.44 3.32 -1.67
N LYS A 93 -1.63 4.03 -2.48
CA LYS A 93 -2.02 5.33 -3.06
C LYS A 93 -3.22 5.20 -4.00
N ARG A 94 -3.29 4.15 -4.81
CA ARG A 94 -4.42 3.91 -5.73
C ARG A 94 -5.72 3.67 -4.94
N LEU A 95 -5.67 2.84 -3.91
CA LEU A 95 -6.80 2.57 -3.02
C LEU A 95 -7.31 3.85 -2.33
N GLN A 96 -6.41 4.73 -1.87
CA GLN A 96 -6.80 6.03 -1.31
C GLN A 96 -7.30 7.05 -2.35
N GLY A 97 -6.82 6.94 -3.59
CA GLY A 97 -7.27 7.77 -4.70
C GLY A 97 -8.69 7.44 -5.18
N GLU A 98 -9.08 6.18 -5.08
CA GLU A 98 -10.44 5.71 -5.41
C GLU A 98 -11.48 6.12 -4.35
N GLU A 99 -11.09 6.30 -3.08
CA GLU A 99 -11.98 6.70 -1.98
C GLU A 99 -12.26 8.21 -1.87
N ARG A 100 -11.80 9.06 -2.79
CA ARG A 100 -12.24 10.47 -2.81
C ARG A 100 -13.54 10.62 -3.62
N PRO A 101 -14.74 10.68 -3.01
CA PRO A 101 -15.91 11.17 -3.73
C PRO A 101 -15.60 12.60 -4.18
N LYS A 102 -15.52 12.80 -5.50
CA LYS A 102 -15.45 14.12 -6.11
C LYS A 102 -16.62 14.92 -5.56
N LYS A 103 -16.37 15.86 -4.64
CA LYS A 103 -17.36 16.87 -4.25
C LYS A 103 -17.79 17.57 -5.53
N ARG A 104 -18.95 17.17 -6.07
CA ARG A 104 -19.65 17.91 -7.12
C ARG A 104 -19.92 19.30 -6.55
N ARG A 105 -19.04 20.26 -6.84
CA ARG A 105 -19.37 21.68 -6.75
C ARG A 105 -20.43 21.95 -7.80
N THR A 106 -21.70 21.76 -7.45
CA THR A 106 -22.80 22.44 -8.14
C THR A 106 -22.65 23.93 -7.82
N THR A 107 -21.95 24.65 -8.68
CA THR A 107 -21.97 26.12 -8.66
C THR A 107 -23.39 26.58 -8.93
N ARG A 108 -24.07 27.02 -7.88
CA ARG A 108 -25.27 27.84 -7.95
C ARG A 108 -24.86 29.14 -8.65
N LYS A 109 -25.20 29.30 -9.93
CA LYS A 109 -25.00 30.55 -10.67
C LYS A 109 -26.01 31.56 -10.13
N LYS A 110 -25.55 32.47 -9.27
CA LYS A 110 -26.30 33.66 -8.85
C LYS A 110 -26.07 34.71 -9.95
N THR A 111 -27.05 34.89 -10.83
CA THR A 111 -27.08 36.07 -11.71
C THR A 111 -27.87 37.14 -10.99
N GLN A 112 -27.17 38.17 -10.51
CA GLN A 112 -27.73 39.50 -10.32
C GLN A 112 -27.69 40.20 -11.68
N GLU A 113 -28.83 40.72 -12.12
CA GLU A 113 -28.86 41.84 -13.06
C GLU A 113 -29.52 43.03 -12.36
N ALA A 114 -28.91 44.18 -12.57
CA ALA A 114 -29.21 45.46 -11.96
C ALA A 114 -30.10 46.30 -12.89
N ASP A 115 -30.84 47.22 -12.25
CA ASP A 115 -31.29 48.55 -12.72
C ASP A 115 -31.74 48.74 -14.18
N GLY A 116 -33.00 49.13 -14.30
CA GLY A 116 -33.65 49.76 -15.45
C GLY A 116 -35.00 50.30 -15.03
#